data_AF-A0A950Y748-F1
#
_entry.id   AF-A0A950Y748-F1
#
_cell.length_a   1.000
_cell.length_b   1.000
_cell.length_c   1.000
_cell.angle_alpha   90.00
_cell.angle_beta   90.00
_cell.angle_gamma   90.00
#
_symmetry.space_group_name_H-M   'P 1'
#
loop_
_entity.id
_entity.type
_entity.pdbx_description
1 polymer ?
#
loop_
_entity_poly.entity_id
_entity_poly.type
_entity_poly.pdbx_seq_one_letter_code
_entity_poly.pdbx_strand_id
1 'polypeptide(L)'
;MQNRIDVIHGLGAAVILGAAGSSIANKEYTAASYFLTSNGYDAVGSSGASDFWDSYWTGFDTNLGTPTSNRYVWNGLICRNFSGGMVLVNPPGSSTQSVFLPGIYLRTDGTQVNVLSLAPKHGAILIFAGTPPVSPRLPAGYAIDSSK
;
A
#
# COMPACT_ATOMS: atom_id res chain seq x y z
N MET A 1 14.38 12.07 0.92
CA MET A 1 15.20 10.94 1.43
C MET A 1 14.90 9.74 0.55
N GLN A 2 15.89 9.27 -0.21
CA GLN A 2 15.70 8.17 -1.18
C GLN A 2 15.56 6.85 -0.43
N ASN A 3 14.47 6.10 -0.62
CA ASN A 3 14.36 4.75 -0.06
C ASN A 3 15.34 3.81 -0.81
N ARG A 4 15.89 2.80 -0.15
CA ARG A 4 16.75 1.78 -0.78
C ARG A 4 16.09 1.14 -2.02
N ILE A 5 14.77 0.95 -1.98
CA ILE A 5 14.02 0.44 -3.13
C ILE A 5 14.10 1.40 -4.33
N ASP A 6 14.00 2.72 -4.11
CA ASP A 6 14.13 3.69 -5.20
C ASP A 6 15.53 3.69 -5.82
N VAL A 7 16.56 3.47 -5.00
CA VAL A 7 17.94 3.33 -5.51
C VAL A 7 18.04 2.10 -6.41
N ILE A 8 17.46 0.97 -5.99
CA ILE A 8 17.47 -0.27 -6.79
C ILE A 8 16.69 -0.09 -8.11
N HIS A 9 15.51 0.53 -8.05
CA HIS A 9 14.73 0.85 -9.24
C HIS A 9 15.48 1.82 -10.18
N GLY A 10 16.21 2.80 -9.64
CA GLY A 10 17.05 3.71 -10.41
C GLY A 10 18.22 3.02 -11.14
N LEU A 11 18.61 1.83 -10.70
CA LEU A 11 19.58 0.96 -11.37
C LEU A 11 18.93 0.04 -12.43
N GLY A 12 17.62 0.14 -12.65
CA GLY A 12 16.89 -0.72 -13.59
C GLY A 12 16.63 -2.14 -13.08
N ALA A 13 16.78 -2.38 -11.77
CA ALA A 13 16.56 -3.69 -11.16
C ALA A 13 15.21 -3.76 -10.44
N ALA A 14 14.63 -4.96 -10.38
CA ALA A 14 13.43 -5.27 -9.61
C ALA A 14 13.76 -5.72 -8.17
N VAL A 15 12.79 -5.60 -7.27
CA VAL A 15 12.89 -6.14 -5.90
C VAL A 15 11.86 -7.24 -5.65
N ILE A 16 12.27 -8.25 -4.88
CA ILE A 16 11.36 -9.23 -4.30
C ILE A 16 11.17 -8.86 -2.83
N LEU A 17 9.95 -8.48 -2.46
CA LEU A 17 9.59 -8.22 -1.08
C LEU A 17 9.29 -9.56 -0.38
N GLY A 18 10.08 -9.90 0.64
CA GLY A 18 9.80 -11.08 1.46
C GLY A 18 8.57 -10.84 2.34
N ALA A 19 7.59 -11.74 2.28
CA ALA A 19 6.42 -11.72 3.14
C ALA A 19 6.82 -11.89 4.61
N ALA A 20 6.42 -10.95 5.45
CA ALA A 20 6.80 -10.93 6.87
C ALA A 20 5.97 -11.91 7.73
N GLY A 21 5.93 -13.21 7.40
CA GLY A 21 5.22 -14.24 8.18
C GLY A 21 3.78 -14.52 7.71
N SER A 22 3.11 -15.49 8.35
CA SER A 22 1.90 -16.14 7.82
C SER A 22 0.55 -15.46 8.17
N SER A 23 0.53 -14.48 9.08
CA SER A 23 -0.71 -13.80 9.46
C SER A 23 -1.28 -12.93 8.33
N ILE A 24 -2.60 -12.76 8.30
CA ILE A 24 -3.27 -11.88 7.32
C ILE A 24 -2.71 -10.45 7.40
N ALA A 25 -2.48 -9.92 8.60
CA ALA A 25 -1.91 -8.58 8.78
C ALA A 25 -0.52 -8.44 8.14
N ASN A 26 0.33 -9.47 8.24
CA ASN A 26 1.64 -9.46 7.62
C ASN A 26 1.56 -9.59 6.09
N LYS A 27 0.65 -10.41 5.58
CA LYS A 27 0.38 -10.55 4.14
C LYS A 27 -0.12 -9.22 3.57
N GLU A 28 -1.08 -8.57 4.23
CA GLU A 28 -1.60 -7.27 3.82
C GLU A 28 -0.55 -6.15 3.91
N TYR A 29 0.26 -6.12 4.97
CA TYR A 29 1.36 -5.16 5.07
C TYR A 29 2.38 -5.33 3.93
N THR A 30 2.71 -6.57 3.58
CA THR A 30 3.63 -6.87 2.48
C THR A 30 3.03 -6.46 1.12
N ALA A 31 1.77 -6.82 0.86
CA ALA A 31 1.09 -6.48 -0.38
C ALA A 31 0.88 -4.95 -0.52
N ALA A 32 0.48 -4.26 0.55
CA ALA A 32 0.37 -2.80 0.56
C ALA A 32 1.73 -2.14 0.31
N SER A 33 2.81 -2.66 0.89
CA SER A 33 4.18 -2.18 0.63
C SER A 33 4.61 -2.42 -0.81
N TYR A 34 4.25 -3.56 -1.40
CA TYR A 34 4.46 -3.85 -2.81
C TYR A 34 3.76 -2.83 -3.71
N PHE A 35 2.46 -2.58 -3.50
CA PHE A 35 1.75 -1.54 -4.26
C PHE A 35 2.38 -0.16 -4.08
N LEU A 36 2.80 0.15 -2.84
CA LEU A 36 3.44 1.41 -2.53
C LEU A 36 4.68 1.62 -3.41
N THR A 37 5.55 0.62 -3.53
CA THR A 37 6.87 0.78 -4.15
C THR A 37 6.97 0.33 -5.59
N SER A 38 6.17 -0.64 -6.03
CA SER A 38 6.37 -1.32 -7.31
C SER A 38 6.30 -0.39 -8.51
N ASN A 39 7.22 -0.62 -9.44
CA ASN A 39 7.29 -0.01 -10.77
C ASN A 39 6.77 -0.95 -11.88
N GLY A 40 6.20 -2.11 -11.50
CA GLY A 40 5.66 -3.11 -12.43
C GLY A 40 6.55 -4.34 -12.63
N TYR A 41 7.79 -4.34 -12.14
CA TYR A 41 8.71 -5.47 -12.26
C TYR A 41 9.00 -6.19 -10.94
N ASP A 42 8.50 -5.66 -9.82
CA ASP A 42 8.71 -6.24 -8.50
C ASP A 42 7.85 -7.49 -8.28
N ALA A 43 8.18 -8.26 -7.24
CA ALA A 43 7.37 -9.40 -6.80
C ALA A 43 7.23 -9.44 -5.28
N VAL A 44 6.22 -10.16 -4.80
CA VAL A 44 6.14 -10.59 -3.40
C VAL A 44 6.53 -12.05 -3.34
N GLY A 45 7.55 -12.37 -2.55
CA GLY A 45 7.95 -13.73 -2.25
C GLY A 45 7.34 -14.18 -0.93
N SER A 46 6.64 -15.31 -0.92
CA SER A 46 6.30 -16.01 0.32
C SER A 46 7.17 -17.26 0.48
N SER A 47 7.70 -17.47 1.69
CA SER A 47 8.55 -18.62 2.02
C SER A 47 7.77 -19.80 2.63
N GLY A 48 6.43 -19.71 2.75
CA GLY A 48 5.61 -20.75 3.35
C GLY A 48 5.01 -21.71 2.31
N ALA A 49 5.35 -23.01 2.39
CA ALA A 49 4.71 -24.06 1.60
C ALA A 49 3.18 -24.12 1.79
N SER A 50 2.67 -23.56 2.90
CA SER A 50 1.24 -23.44 3.20
C SER A 50 0.49 -22.51 2.22
N ASP A 51 1.13 -21.48 1.68
CA ASP A 51 0.45 -20.40 0.94
C ASP A 51 -0.09 -20.80 -0.45
N PHE A 52 0.09 -22.05 -0.87
CA PHE A 52 -0.20 -22.48 -2.24
C PHE A 52 -1.50 -23.29 -2.42
N TRP A 53 -2.10 -23.86 -1.37
CA TRP A 53 -3.32 -24.68 -1.53
C TRP A 53 -4.47 -24.28 -0.59
N ASP A 54 -4.27 -24.33 0.73
CA ASP A 54 -5.35 -24.00 1.70
C ASP A 54 -5.13 -22.67 2.45
N SER A 55 -3.96 -22.03 2.24
CA SER A 55 -3.52 -20.85 2.99
C SER A 55 -3.33 -19.61 2.09
N TYR A 56 -3.69 -19.75 0.81
CA TYR A 56 -3.63 -18.65 -0.13
C TYR A 56 -4.54 -17.52 0.33
N TRP A 57 -3.97 -16.33 0.46
CA TRP A 57 -4.73 -15.15 0.83
C TRP A 57 -5.11 -14.40 -0.44
N THR A 58 -6.40 -14.42 -0.77
CA THR A 58 -6.98 -13.81 -1.99
C THR A 58 -6.72 -12.31 -2.10
N GLY A 59 -6.31 -11.63 -1.02
CA GLY A 59 -5.85 -10.24 -1.08
C GLY A 59 -4.67 -10.02 -2.03
N PHE A 60 -3.86 -11.04 -2.32
CA PHE A 60 -2.81 -10.96 -3.34
C PHE A 60 -3.34 -10.83 -4.77
N ASP A 61 -4.59 -11.22 -5.03
CA ASP A 61 -5.26 -11.05 -6.33
C ASP A 61 -5.82 -9.64 -6.52
N THR A 62 -5.72 -8.76 -5.51
CA THR A 62 -6.34 -7.43 -5.58
C THR A 62 -5.79 -6.65 -6.77
N ASN A 63 -6.69 -6.16 -7.63
CA ASN A 63 -6.33 -5.28 -8.72
C ASN A 63 -6.79 -3.85 -8.44
N LEU A 64 -5.84 -2.96 -8.13
CA LEU A 64 -6.10 -1.54 -7.97
C LEU A 64 -5.99 -0.73 -9.28
N GLY A 65 -5.55 -1.36 -10.37
CA GLY A 65 -5.30 -0.71 -11.66
C GLY A 65 -4.03 0.14 -11.68
N THR A 66 -4.04 1.21 -12.48
CA THR A 66 -2.85 2.04 -12.72
C THR A 66 -2.62 3.01 -11.57
N PRO A 67 -1.37 3.20 -11.09
CA PRO A 67 -1.05 4.25 -10.15
C PRO A 67 -1.41 5.63 -10.70
N THR A 68 -2.13 6.44 -9.93
CA THR A 68 -2.51 7.82 -10.29
C THR A 68 -1.67 8.86 -9.54
N SER A 69 -0.74 8.40 -8.70
CA SER A 69 0.16 9.26 -7.93
C SER A 69 1.49 8.57 -7.66
N ASN A 70 2.52 9.39 -7.39
CA ASN A 70 3.72 8.96 -6.67
C ASN A 70 3.38 8.63 -5.21
N ARG A 71 4.32 8.02 -4.48
CA ARG A 71 4.19 7.88 -3.02
C ARG A 71 4.21 9.23 -2.34
N TYR A 72 3.35 9.42 -1.35
CA TYR A 72 3.29 10.64 -0.55
C TYR A 72 2.93 10.33 0.90
N VAL A 73 3.17 11.28 1.80
CA VAL A 73 2.77 11.17 3.20
C VAL A 73 1.40 11.82 3.38
N TRP A 74 0.50 11.14 4.08
CA TRP A 74 -0.84 11.61 4.40
C TRP A 74 -1.26 11.13 5.79
N ASN A 75 -1.57 12.06 6.69
CA ASN A 75 -1.97 11.76 8.08
C ASN A 75 -1.03 10.76 8.80
N GLY A 76 0.29 10.94 8.66
CA GLY A 76 1.30 10.07 9.29
C GLY A 76 1.50 8.71 8.62
N LEU A 77 0.76 8.41 7.54
CA LEU A 77 0.87 7.20 6.74
C LEU A 77 1.59 7.48 5.42
N ILE A 78 2.20 6.46 4.83
CA ILE A 78 2.67 6.54 3.45
C ILE A 78 1.56 6.00 2.55
N CYS A 79 1.20 6.76 1.51
CA CYS A 79 0.10 6.48 0.63
C CYS A 79 0.54 6.41 -0.83
N ARG A 80 -0.21 5.64 -1.62
CA ARG A 80 -0.22 5.73 -3.08
C ARG A 80 -1.64 5.49 -3.60
N ASN A 81 -2.09 6.37 -4.48
CA ASN A 81 -3.39 6.28 -5.14
C ASN A 81 -3.28 5.50 -6.45
N PHE A 82 -4.38 4.83 -6.79
CA PHE A 82 -4.58 4.05 -8.00
C PHE A 82 -5.96 4.35 -8.59
N SER A 83 -6.20 3.93 -9.83
CA SER A 83 -7.48 4.13 -10.51
C SER A 83 -8.66 3.42 -9.83
N GLY A 84 -8.41 2.30 -9.15
CA GLY A 84 -9.41 1.49 -8.44
C GLY A 84 -9.38 1.63 -6.91
N GLY A 85 -8.50 2.46 -6.35
CA GLY A 85 -8.38 2.58 -4.90
C GLY A 85 -7.12 3.28 -4.41
N MET A 86 -6.67 2.91 -3.22
CA MET A 86 -5.42 3.40 -2.63
C MET A 86 -4.81 2.37 -1.69
N VAL A 87 -3.52 2.53 -1.41
CA VAL A 87 -2.86 1.81 -0.33
C VAL A 87 -2.34 2.77 0.71
N LEU A 88 -2.35 2.31 1.97
CA LEU A 88 -1.81 3.02 3.11
C LEU A 88 -0.87 2.10 3.88
N VAL A 89 0.28 2.60 4.28
CA VAL A 89 1.28 1.85 5.06
C VAL A 89 1.68 2.68 6.27
N ASN A 90 1.63 2.07 7.46
CA ASN A 90 2.20 2.62 8.67
C ASN A 90 3.60 2.02 8.90
N PRO A 91 4.69 2.82 8.76
CA PRO A 91 6.04 2.30 8.87
C PRO A 91 6.34 1.69 10.26
N PRO A 92 7.32 0.77 10.36
CA PRO A 92 7.80 0.29 11.65
C PRO A 92 8.33 1.44 12.51
N GLY A 93 8.09 1.38 13.82
CA GLY A 93 8.55 2.39 14.78
C GLY A 93 7.66 3.64 14.90
N SER A 94 6.64 3.78 14.05
CA SER A 94 5.62 4.83 14.18
C SER A 94 4.66 4.56 15.34
N SER A 95 3.78 5.51 15.68
CA SER A 95 2.59 5.26 16.50
C SER A 95 1.41 4.77 15.66
N THR A 96 0.39 4.18 16.30
CA THR A 96 -0.88 3.86 15.63
C THR A 96 -1.53 5.12 15.06
N GLN A 97 -1.91 5.07 13.78
CA GLN A 97 -2.61 6.17 13.11
C GLN A 97 -4.09 5.81 12.92
N SER A 98 -4.98 6.72 13.28
CA SER A 98 -6.42 6.62 13.00
C SER A 98 -6.81 7.75 12.04
N VAL A 99 -7.41 7.41 10.90
CA VAL A 99 -7.70 8.36 9.83
C VAL A 99 -9.12 8.22 9.29
N PHE A 100 -9.73 9.36 8.96
CA PHE A 100 -10.95 9.39 8.14
C PHE A 100 -10.56 9.31 6.66
N LEU A 101 -11.19 8.40 5.94
CA LEU A 101 -10.96 8.20 4.51
C LEU A 101 -11.80 9.21 3.71
N PRO A 102 -11.33 9.64 2.51
CA PRO A 102 -12.03 10.64 1.70
C PRO A 102 -13.31 10.10 1.03
N GLY A 103 -13.67 8.85 1.31
CA GLY A 103 -14.80 8.15 0.74
C GLY A 103 -15.02 6.83 1.46
N ILE A 104 -15.87 6.01 0.86
CA ILE A 104 -16.17 4.67 1.35
C ILE A 104 -15.34 3.66 0.54
N TYR A 105 -14.65 2.77 1.25
CA TYR A 105 -13.77 1.79 0.66
C TYR A 105 -14.11 0.39 1.14
N LEU A 106 -13.78 -0.60 0.33
CA LEU A 106 -13.74 -2.01 0.71
C LEU A 106 -12.31 -2.37 1.10
N ARG A 107 -12.18 -3.10 2.21
CA ARG A 107 -10.96 -3.85 2.55
C ARG A 107 -10.87 -5.12 1.69
N THR A 108 -9.73 -5.79 1.73
CA THR A 108 -9.50 -7.07 1.03
C THR A 108 -10.43 -8.20 1.49
N ASP A 109 -11.02 -8.10 2.69
CA ASP A 109 -12.03 -9.04 3.20
C ASP A 109 -13.47 -8.63 2.84
N GLY A 110 -13.65 -7.57 2.05
CA GLY A 110 -14.95 -7.03 1.64
C GLY A 110 -15.59 -6.10 2.67
N THR A 111 -14.98 -5.87 3.83
CA THR A 111 -15.54 -4.97 4.84
C THR A 111 -15.50 -3.52 4.35
N GLN A 112 -16.63 -2.82 4.53
CA GLN A 112 -16.76 -1.42 4.14
C GLN A 112 -16.27 -0.50 5.26
N VAL A 113 -15.38 0.43 4.93
CA VAL A 113 -14.76 1.35 5.88
C VAL A 113 -14.72 2.78 5.35
N ASN A 114 -14.92 3.73 6.25
CA ASN A 114 -14.64 5.16 6.05
C ASN A 114 -13.72 5.72 7.15
N VAL A 115 -13.40 4.91 8.16
CA VAL A 115 -12.41 5.18 9.20
C VAL A 115 -11.48 3.99 9.26
N LEU A 116 -10.18 4.25 9.37
CA LEU A 116 -9.17 3.21 9.44
C LEU A 116 -8.19 3.49 10.58
N SER A 117 -7.89 2.45 11.37
CA SER A 117 -6.80 2.46 12.35
C SER A 117 -5.71 1.48 11.90
N LEU A 118 -4.47 1.96 11.81
CA LEU A 118 -3.30 1.16 11.45
C LEU A 118 -2.26 1.24 12.56
N ALA A 119 -2.00 0.10 13.20
CA ALA A 119 -0.89 -0.08 14.11
C ALA A 119 0.46 0.00 13.36
N PRO A 120 1.60 0.12 14.06
CA PRO A 120 2.91 0.09 13.43
C PRO A 120 3.12 -1.22 12.67
N LYS A 121 3.85 -1.20 11.55
CA LYS A 121 4.07 -2.38 10.68
C LYS A 121 2.76 -3.00 10.16
N HIS A 122 1.74 -2.16 9.93
CA HIS A 122 0.49 -2.57 9.29
C HIS A 122 0.23 -1.75 8.04
N GLY A 123 -0.49 -2.37 7.11
CA GLY A 123 -0.86 -1.78 5.84
C GLY A 123 -2.34 -2.00 5.56
N ALA A 124 -2.81 -1.31 4.54
CA ALA A 124 -4.17 -1.37 4.07
C ALA A 124 -4.19 -1.32 2.55
N ILE A 125 -4.95 -2.25 1.96
CA ILE A 125 -5.36 -2.16 0.57
C ILE A 125 -6.84 -1.76 0.58
N LEU A 126 -7.15 -0.61 -0.03
CA LEU A 126 -8.48 -0.01 -0.02
C LEU A 126 -9.00 0.09 -1.44
N ILE A 127 -10.08 -0.62 -1.73
CA ILE A 127 -10.75 -0.65 -3.03
C ILE A 127 -11.94 0.32 -2.98
N PHE A 128 -12.22 1.08 -4.03
CA PHE A 128 -13.41 1.93 -4.03
C PHE A 128 -14.71 1.09 -3.95
N ALA A 129 -15.62 1.44 -3.04
CA ALA A 129 -16.92 0.75 -2.90
C ALA A 129 -17.96 1.21 -3.94
N GLY A 130 -17.52 1.79 -5.07
CA GLY A 130 -18.36 2.44 -6.09
C GLY A 130 -17.54 3.31 -7.04
N THR A 131 -18.10 4.41 -7.53
CA THR A 131 -17.38 5.38 -8.38
C THR A 131 -16.19 5.98 -7.61
N PRO A 132 -15.00 6.15 -8.23
CA PRO A 132 -13.83 6.70 -7.56
C PRO A 132 -14.13 8.04 -6.85
N PRO A 133 -13.89 8.18 -5.54
CA PRO A 133 -13.87 9.49 -4.89
C PRO A 133 -12.78 10.37 -5.53
N VAL A 134 -13.04 11.67 -5.58
CA VAL A 134 -12.04 12.69 -5.93
C VAL A 134 -10.79 12.47 -5.10
N SER A 135 -9.64 12.30 -5.75
CA SER A 135 -8.37 12.00 -5.08
C SER A 135 -8.14 12.98 -3.92
N PRO A 136 -7.70 12.53 -2.74
CA PRO A 136 -7.35 13.45 -1.67
C PRO A 136 -6.29 14.41 -2.20
N ARG A 137 -6.68 15.67 -2.38
CA ARG A 137 -5.80 16.74 -2.83
C ARG A 137 -4.70 16.86 -1.79
N LEU A 138 -3.44 16.76 -2.21
CA LEU A 138 -2.31 17.12 -1.36
C LEU A 138 -2.61 18.50 -0.74
N PRO A 139 -2.42 18.70 0.57
CA PRO A 139 -2.38 20.04 1.13
C PRO A 139 -1.43 20.88 0.27
N ALA A 140 -1.90 22.04 -0.19
CA ALA A 140 -1.07 22.95 -0.98
C ALA A 140 0.16 23.31 -0.15
N GLY A 141 1.32 22.72 -0.47
CA GLY A 141 2.57 22.98 0.26
C GLY A 141 3.55 21.82 0.41
N TYR A 142 3.22 20.60 0.01
CA TYR A 142 4.13 19.43 0.17
C TYR A 142 4.49 18.72 -1.15
N ALA A 143 4.65 19.49 -2.24
CA ALA A 143 5.41 19.01 -3.38
C ALA A 143 6.89 19.21 -3.05
N ILE A 144 7.63 18.12 -2.89
CA ILE A 144 9.09 18.19 -2.92
C ILE A 144 9.49 18.63 -4.33
N ASP A 145 10.06 19.83 -4.41
CA ASP A 145 10.78 20.32 -5.57
C ASP A 145 11.85 19.30 -5.95
N SER A 146 11.61 18.58 -7.04
CA SER A 146 12.60 17.71 -7.69
C SER A 146 13.29 18.44 -8.84
N SER A 147 13.79 19.65 -8.58
CA SER A 147 14.81 20.31 -9.41
C SER A 147 16.10 20.50 -8.62
N LYS A 148 17.04 19.57 -8.83
CA LYS A 148 18.45 19.77 -9.18
C LYS A 148 19.22 18.46 -9.11
#